data_AF-A0A2X4U0S3-F1
#
_entry.id   AF-A0A2X4U0S3-F1
#
_cell.length_a   1.000
_cell.length_b   1.000
_cell.length_c   1.000
_cell.angle_alpha   90.00
_cell.angle_beta   90.00
_cell.angle_gamma   90.00
#
_symmetry.space_group_name_H-M   'P 1'
#
loop_
_entity.id
_entity.type
_entity.pdbx_description
1 polymer ?
#
loop_
_entity_poly.entity_id
_entity_poly.type
_entity_poly.pdbx_seq_one_letter_code
_entity_poly.pdbx_strand_id
1 'polypeptide(L)'
;MGLVVEQLRCITDGKNTDANFLLRVKEHYTRLLPDYPRFEIAESFFNSVYCRLFDHRSLTPERLFIFSSQPERRFRTIPRPLAKDFFPDHGWELLLMRILSDLPLRLPWQNKSRISATSLRT
;
A
#
# COMPACT_ATOMS: atom_id res chain seq x y z
N MET A 1 12.33 -9.57 -1.05
CA MET A 1 12.89 -9.24 -2.39
C MET A 1 13.91 -10.25 -2.89
N GLY A 2 14.91 -10.65 -2.10
CA GLY A 2 15.94 -11.59 -2.54
C GLY A 2 15.43 -12.95 -3.03
N LEU A 3 14.36 -13.49 -2.41
CA LEU A 3 13.76 -14.76 -2.81
C LEU A 3 13.25 -14.75 -4.26
N VAL A 4 12.55 -13.69 -4.67
CA VAL A 4 11.98 -13.59 -6.03
C VAL A 4 13.07 -13.44 -7.08
N VAL A 5 14.15 -12.71 -6.74
CA VAL A 5 15.32 -12.60 -7.61
C VAL A 5 15.98 -13.96 -7.81
N GLU A 6 16.10 -14.75 -6.75
CA GLU A 6 16.69 -16.09 -6.82
C GLU A 6 15.80 -17.06 -7.60
N GLN A 7 14.48 -17.02 -7.36
CA GLN A 7 13.51 -17.79 -8.14
C GLN A 7 13.59 -17.46 -9.63
N LEU A 8 13.67 -16.17 -9.99
CA LEU A 8 13.81 -15.75 -11.37
C LEU A 8 15.11 -16.29 -11.97
N ARG A 9 16.24 -16.21 -11.25
CA ARG A 9 17.52 -16.79 -11.70
C ARG A 9 17.44 -18.29 -11.96
N CYS A 10 16.79 -19.04 -11.08
CA CYS A 10 16.58 -20.48 -11.26
C CYS A 10 15.66 -20.77 -12.45
N ILE A 11 14.54 -20.04 -12.59
CA ILE A 11 13.56 -20.25 -13.67
C ILE A 11 14.16 -19.91 -15.04
N THR A 12 15.00 -18.87 -15.11
CA THR A 12 15.66 -18.49 -16.37
C THR A 12 16.92 -19.31 -16.65
N ASP A 13 17.27 -20.28 -15.81
CA ASP A 13 18.45 -21.15 -15.94
C ASP A 13 19.75 -20.35 -16.17
N GLY A 14 19.88 -19.21 -15.47
CA GLY A 14 21.01 -18.29 -15.65
C GLY A 14 21.14 -17.65 -17.04
N LYS A 15 20.21 -17.90 -17.98
CA LYS A 15 20.20 -17.24 -19.29
C LYS A 15 20.08 -15.74 -19.07
N ASN A 16 20.86 -15.00 -19.85
CA ASN A 16 20.92 -13.55 -19.78
C ASN A 16 19.49 -13.01 -19.93
N THR A 17 18.93 -12.48 -18.85
CA THR A 17 17.65 -11.77 -18.86
C THR A 17 17.85 -10.50 -19.66
N ASP A 18 17.86 -10.64 -20.98
CA ASP A 18 18.06 -9.53 -21.89
C ASP A 18 16.95 -8.49 -21.69
N ALA A 19 17.24 -7.24 -22.01
CA ALA A 19 16.30 -6.12 -21.86
C ALA A 19 14.94 -6.41 -22.53
N ASN A 20 14.94 -7.14 -23.65
CA ASN A 20 13.73 -7.55 -24.36
C ASN A 20 12.86 -8.53 -23.57
N PHE A 21 13.46 -9.44 -22.81
CA PHE A 21 12.72 -10.38 -21.97
C PHE A 21 11.94 -9.62 -20.90
N LEU A 22 12.58 -8.67 -20.21
CA LEU A 22 11.93 -7.91 -19.15
C LEU A 22 10.92 -6.89 -19.65
N LEU A 23 11.09 -6.38 -20.87
CA LEU A 23 10.06 -5.57 -21.49
C LEU A 23 8.75 -6.37 -21.64
N ARG A 24 8.84 -7.64 -22.07
CA ARG A 24 7.69 -8.55 -22.12
C ARG A 24 7.14 -8.87 -20.73
N VAL A 25 8.03 -9.12 -19.74
CA VAL A 25 7.58 -9.36 -18.36
C VAL A 25 6.83 -8.14 -17.81
N LYS A 26 7.34 -6.92 -18.02
CA LYS A 26 6.67 -5.68 -17.63
C LYS A 26 5.31 -5.53 -18.33
N GLU A 27 5.22 -5.86 -19.61
CA GLU A 27 3.97 -5.82 -20.37
C GLU A 27 2.92 -6.78 -19.77
N HIS A 28 3.31 -8.03 -19.47
CA HIS A 28 2.44 -8.98 -18.78
C HIS A 28 2.07 -8.52 -17.36
N TYR A 29 3.05 -7.99 -16.61
CA TYR A 29 2.83 -7.47 -15.26
C TYR A 29 1.79 -6.35 -15.28
N THR A 30 1.94 -5.39 -16.20
CA THR A 30 1.01 -4.27 -16.41
C THR A 30 -0.42 -4.75 -16.68
N ARG A 31 -0.59 -5.85 -17.44
CA ARG A 31 -1.92 -6.43 -17.72
C ARG A 31 -2.59 -7.07 -16.50
N LEU A 32 -1.84 -7.41 -15.46
CA LEU A 32 -2.36 -8.01 -14.21
C LEU A 32 -2.75 -6.94 -13.17
N LEU A 33 -2.24 -5.72 -13.29
CA LEU A 33 -2.52 -4.62 -12.38
C LEU A 33 -3.95 -4.08 -12.39
N PRO A 34 -4.76 -4.17 -13.47
CA PRO A 34 -6.06 -3.51 -13.51
C PRO A 34 -7.09 -3.96 -12.47
N ASP A 35 -6.96 -5.13 -11.87
CA ASP A 35 -7.83 -5.57 -10.77
C ASP A 35 -7.08 -5.83 -9.46
N TYR A 36 -5.79 -5.49 -9.42
CA TYR A 36 -4.98 -5.63 -8.22
C TYR A 36 -5.13 -4.39 -7.31
N PRO A 37 -5.65 -4.52 -6.07
CA PRO A 37 -5.99 -3.37 -5.23
C PRO A 37 -4.82 -2.50 -4.77
N ARG A 38 -3.60 -3.05 -4.77
CA ARG A 38 -2.35 -2.37 -4.34
C ARG A 38 -1.38 -2.27 -5.50
N PHE A 39 -1.86 -1.83 -6.66
CA PHE A 39 -1.09 -1.81 -7.90
C PHE A 39 0.15 -0.93 -7.79
N GLU A 40 0.06 0.17 -7.03
CA GLU A 40 1.16 1.11 -6.79
C GLU A 40 2.31 0.46 -6.02
N ILE A 41 1.99 -0.41 -5.07
CA ILE A 41 2.98 -1.20 -4.33
C ILE A 41 3.54 -2.29 -5.23
N ALA A 42 2.72 -2.90 -6.08
CA ALA A 42 3.14 -3.92 -7.04
C ALA A 42 4.15 -3.35 -8.08
N GLU A 43 3.88 -2.16 -8.62
CA GLU A 43 4.80 -1.44 -9.52
C GLU A 43 6.14 -1.13 -8.83
N SER A 44 6.09 -0.66 -7.58
CA SER A 44 7.29 -0.40 -6.77
C SER A 44 8.07 -1.68 -6.46
N PHE A 45 7.37 -2.78 -6.21
CA PHE A 45 7.96 -4.10 -6.03
C PHE A 45 8.67 -4.58 -7.29
N PHE A 46 8.03 -4.42 -8.45
CA PHE A 46 8.64 -4.72 -9.76
C PHE A 46 9.93 -3.92 -9.96
N ASN A 47 9.89 -2.60 -9.71
CA ASN A 47 11.06 -1.73 -9.84
C ASN A 47 12.23 -2.21 -8.95
N SER A 48 11.93 -2.63 -7.73
CA SER A 48 12.93 -3.14 -6.79
C SER A 48 13.55 -4.47 -7.24
N VAL A 49 12.75 -5.37 -7.83
CA VAL A 49 13.26 -6.63 -8.41
C VAL A 49 14.14 -6.34 -9.63
N TYR A 50 13.68 -5.45 -10.53
CA TYR A 50 14.44 -5.04 -11.71
C TYR A 50 15.79 -4.44 -11.30
N CYS A 51 15.82 -3.45 -10.40
CA CYS A 51 17.06 -2.82 -9.95
C CYS A 51 18.07 -3.83 -9.38
N ARG A 52 17.59 -4.87 -8.69
CA ARG A 52 18.45 -5.91 -8.11
C ARG A 52 18.98 -6.91 -9.14
N LEU A 53 18.27 -7.11 -10.26
CA LEU A 53 18.73 -7.94 -11.37
C LEU A 53 19.78 -7.23 -12.23
N PHE A 54 19.68 -5.91 -12.41
CA PHE A 54 20.56 -5.10 -13.28
C PHE A 54 21.54 -4.19 -12.55
N ASP A 55 21.74 -4.40 -11.24
CA ASP A 55 22.66 -3.61 -10.42
C ASP A 55 22.43 -2.09 -10.57
N HIS A 56 21.15 -1.70 -10.56
CA HIS A 56 20.69 -0.31 -10.75
C HIS A 56 21.09 0.36 -12.09
N ARG A 57 21.46 -0.41 -13.12
CA ARG A 57 21.79 0.12 -14.46
C ARG A 57 20.56 0.19 -15.37
N SER A 58 20.65 1.07 -16.38
CA SER A 58 19.63 1.22 -17.44
C SER A 58 18.20 1.47 -16.95
N LEU A 59 18.05 2.42 -16.01
CA LEU A 59 16.77 2.86 -15.47
C LEU A 59 16.06 3.76 -16.50
N THR A 60 15.16 3.16 -17.29
CA THR A 60 14.43 3.85 -18.37
C THR A 60 12.92 3.71 -18.15
N PRO A 61 12.09 4.70 -18.57
CA PRO A 61 10.63 4.64 -18.44
C PRO A 61 10.01 3.40 -19.10
N GLU A 62 10.64 2.88 -20.15
CA GLU A 62 10.16 1.69 -20.87
C GLU A 62 10.34 0.44 -20.00
N ARG A 63 11.39 0.37 -19.17
CA ARG A 63 11.76 -0.81 -18.39
C ARG A 63 11.25 -0.80 -16.95
N LEU A 64 10.92 0.37 -16.41
CA LEU A 64 10.47 0.56 -15.03
C LEU A 64 9.14 1.29 -14.98
N PHE A 65 8.41 1.16 -13.87
CA PHE A 65 7.27 2.00 -13.56
C PHE A 65 7.78 3.28 -12.89
N ILE A 66 8.36 4.20 -13.67
CA ILE A 66 8.73 5.54 -13.18
C ILE A 66 7.47 6.36 -12.93
N PHE A 67 6.50 6.23 -13.83
CA PHE A 67 5.14 6.70 -13.68
C PHE A 67 4.22 5.49 -13.54
N SER A 68 3.13 5.67 -12.79
CA SER A 68 2.08 4.65 -12.65
C SER A 68 1.52 4.31 -14.02
N SER A 69 1.39 3.01 -14.30
CA SER A 69 0.69 2.52 -15.49
C SER A 69 -0.83 2.62 -15.37
N GLN A 70 -1.32 2.86 -14.15
CA GLN A 70 -2.75 2.94 -13.84
C GLN A 70 -3.22 4.40 -13.76
N PRO A 71 -4.48 4.69 -14.13
CA PRO A 71 -5.04 6.02 -14.05
C PRO A 71 -5.16 6.50 -12.59
N GLU A 72 -4.97 7.81 -12.35
CA GLU A 72 -4.98 8.42 -11.01
C GLU A 72 -6.27 8.15 -10.21
N ARG A 73 -7.41 8.04 -10.90
CA ARG A 73 -8.72 7.82 -10.27
C ARG A 73 -9.09 6.35 -10.25
N ARG A 74 -8.46 5.61 -9.35
CA ARG A 74 -8.97 4.32 -8.85
C ARG A 74 -9.47 4.44 -7.43
N PHE A 75 -10.26 5.48 -7.14
CA PHE A 75 -11.09 5.50 -5.93
C PHE A 75 -12.27 4.53 -6.14
N ARG A 76 -11.98 3.23 -6.24
CA ARG A 76 -13.02 2.21 -6.09
C ARG A 76 -13.59 2.38 -4.68
N THR A 77 -14.90 2.17 -4.53
CA THR A 77 -15.56 2.05 -3.23
C THR A 77 -14.70 1.16 -2.34
N ILE A 78 -14.17 1.74 -1.25
CA ILE A 78 -13.27 1.02 -0.35
C ILE A 78 -14.10 -0.12 0.24
N PRO A 79 -13.74 -1.40 -0.02
CA PRO A 79 -14.59 -2.54 0.38
C PRO A 79 -14.82 -2.62 1.89
N ARG A 80 -13.92 -1.99 2.65
CA ARG A 80 -14.02 -1.83 4.10
C ARG A 80 -13.79 -0.35 4.43
N PRO A 81 -14.74 0.31 5.12
CA PRO A 81 -14.57 1.71 5.49
C PRO A 81 -13.31 1.87 6.35
N LEU A 82 -12.47 2.86 6.01
CA LEU A 82 -11.24 3.16 6.77
C LEU A 82 -11.51 3.96 8.04
N ALA A 83 -12.64 4.66 8.07
CA ALA A 83 -13.10 5.46 9.19
C ALA A 83 -14.54 5.10 9.53
N LYS A 84 -14.91 5.35 10.78
CA LYS A 84 -16.27 5.24 11.28
C LYS A 84 -16.73 6.64 11.65
N ASP A 85 -17.88 7.03 11.12
CA ASP A 85 -18.50 8.30 11.49
C ASP A 85 -19.16 8.18 12.86
N PHE A 86 -19.05 9.23 13.67
CA PHE A 86 -19.69 9.35 14.97
C PHE A 86 -20.45 10.66 15.03
N PHE A 87 -21.71 10.61 15.44
CA PHE A 87 -22.60 11.77 15.53
C PHE A 87 -22.96 12.05 17.00
N PRO A 88 -22.91 13.31 17.47
CA PRO A 88 -23.11 13.68 18.88
C PRO A 88 -24.60 13.72 19.26
N ASP A 89 -25.39 12.70 18.90
CA ASP A 89 -26.84 12.66 19.12
C ASP A 89 -27.24 12.81 20.60
N HIS A 90 -26.33 12.43 21.50
CA HIS A 90 -26.49 12.48 22.96
C HIS A 90 -25.45 13.39 23.62
N GLY A 91 -24.87 14.32 22.86
CA GLY A 91 -23.83 15.24 23.32
C GLY A 91 -22.39 14.73 23.14
N TRP A 92 -21.45 15.67 23.12
CA TRP A 92 -20.07 15.43 22.77
C TRP A 92 -19.29 14.61 23.81
N GLU A 93 -19.60 14.76 25.10
CA GLU A 93 -18.91 14.02 26.16
C GLU A 93 -19.14 12.51 26.03
N LEU A 94 -20.40 12.08 25.83
CA LEU A 94 -20.74 10.68 25.62
C LEU A 94 -20.15 10.13 24.32
N LEU A 95 -20.11 10.94 23.27
CA LEU A 95 -19.45 10.56 22.01
C LEU A 95 -17.95 10.31 22.22
N LEU A 96 -17.24 11.20 22.89
CA LEU A 96 -15.80 11.04 23.15
C LEU A 96 -15.53 9.81 24.02
N MET A 97 -16.34 9.60 25.07
CA MET A 97 -16.22 8.41 25.92
C MET A 97 -16.45 7.11 25.14
N ARG A 98 -17.36 7.11 24.16
CA ARG A 98 -17.59 5.99 23.24
C ARG A 98 -16.39 5.78 22.33
N ILE A 99 -15.87 6.83 21.69
CA ILE A 99 -14.67 6.73 20.83
C ILE A 99 -13.49 6.13 21.59
N LEU A 100 -13.19 6.64 22.79
CA LEU A 100 -12.08 6.15 23.62
C LEU A 100 -12.27 4.69 24.06
N SER A 101 -13.52 4.23 24.16
CA SER A 101 -13.85 2.86 24.57
C SER A 101 -13.90 1.88 23.40
N ASP A 102 -14.20 2.34 22.18
CA ASP A 102 -14.17 1.55 20.95
C ASP A 102 -12.72 1.23 20.49
N LEU A 103 -11.72 1.95 21.02
CA LEU A 103 -10.31 1.71 20.70
C LEU A 103 -9.83 0.35 21.24
N PRO A 104 -9.13 -0.48 20.45
CA PRO A 104 -8.67 -1.81 20.85
C PRO A 104 -7.44 -1.78 21.76
N LEU A 105 -7.23 -0.69 22.51
CA LEU A 105 -6.14 -0.55 23.45
C LEU A 105 -6.38 -1.45 24.66
N ARG A 106 -5.39 -2.26 25.01
CA ARG A 106 -5.46 -3.20 26.14
C ARG A 106 -4.96 -2.59 27.46
N LEU A 107 -4.53 -1.34 27.42
CA LEU A 107 -4.05 -0.61 28.60
C LEU A 107 -5.18 0.22 29.21
N PRO A 108 -5.24 0.33 30.55
CA PRO A 108 -6.19 1.23 31.20
C PRO A 108 -5.85 2.68 30.85
N TRP A 109 -6.88 3.48 30.68
CA TRP A 109 -6.74 4.92 30.56
C TRP A 109 -6.40 5.52 31.92
N GLN A 110 -5.46 6.45 31.97
CA GLN A 110 -5.11 7.13 33.22
C GLN A 110 -6.32 7.88 33.81
N ASN A 111 -7.07 8.61 32.98
CA ASN A 111 -8.35 9.24 33.36
C ASN A 111 -9.16 9.60 32.10
N LYS A 112 -10.19 8.81 31.77
CA LYS A 112 -11.02 9.05 30.57
C LYS A 112 -11.81 10.36 30.63
N SER A 113 -12.41 10.67 31.78
CA SER A 113 -13.22 11.89 31.98
C SER A 113 -12.41 13.18 31.86
N ARG A 114 -11.14 13.16 32.31
CA ARG A 114 -10.22 14.28 32.10
C ARG A 114 -9.91 14.48 30.62
N ILE A 115 -9.69 13.39 29.89
CA ILE A 115 -9.40 13.46 28.44
C ILE A 115 -10.60 14.03 27.69
N SER A 116 -11.81 13.53 27.94
CA SER A 116 -13.02 14.07 27.31
C SER A 116 -13.22 15.56 27.64
N ALA A 117 -13.09 15.95 28.91
CA ALA A 117 -13.25 17.34 29.32
C ALA A 117 -12.22 18.30 28.70
N THR A 118 -10.95 17.89 28.56
CA THR A 118 -9.93 18.71 27.88
C THR A 118 -10.21 18.84 26.39
N SER A 119 -10.60 17.76 25.72
CA SER A 119 -10.94 17.76 24.29
C SER A 119 -12.15 18.63 23.94
N LEU A 120 -13.04 18.93 24.89
CA LEU A 120 -14.20 19.82 24.70
C LEU A 120 -13.93 21.29 25.00
N ARG A 121 -12.77 21.63 25.59
CA ARG A 121 -12.39 23.01 25.94
C ARG A 121 -11.52 23.69 24.89
N THR A 122 -11.13 22.96 23.85
CA THR A 122 -10.28 23.43 22.74
C THR A 122 -11.16 23.66 21.52
#